data_AF-A0A5K1FDD8-F1
#
_entry.id   AF-A0A5K1FDD8-F1
#
_cell.length_a   1.000
_cell.length_b   1.000
_cell.length_c   1.000
_cell.angle_alpha   90.00
_cell.angle_beta   90.00
_cell.angle_gamma   90.00
#
_symmetry.space_group_name_H-M   'P 1'
#
loop_
_entity.id
_entity.type
_entity.pdbx_description
1 polymer ?
#
loop_
_entity_poly.entity_id
_entity_poly.type
_entity_poly.pdbx_seq_one_letter_code
_entity_poly.pdbx_strand_id
1 'polypeptide(L)'
;SDVDPMHLQYFMFCGRMIAMALMHRVQVNVVLSRSFVLNLAGKRVTLEDIKEEEREVYESCKQLLEMDAECLDSGDLALSFVVEYEDMGSRKSVELCNGGKNISVNSSNRQLFVDLLIEHRFTKRVSRQVMQFSHGFRDILNNPKNSKFFFQIAEPGILDQMLHGGDRDISVDEWKEHTDYNGYLESDCQIVWFWQ
;
A
#
# COMPACT_ATOMS: atom_id res chain seq x y z
N SER A 1 -5.35 25.50 -11.09
CA SER A 1 -3.94 25.32 -10.69
C SER A 1 -3.52 23.97 -11.18
N ASP A 2 -3.18 23.88 -12.46
CA ASP A 2 -2.89 22.60 -13.11
C ASP A 2 -1.54 22.07 -12.60
N VAL A 3 -1.56 20.86 -12.08
CA VAL A 3 -0.37 20.07 -11.78
C VAL A 3 0.45 19.94 -13.07
N ASP A 4 1.78 19.98 -12.94
CA ASP A 4 2.74 19.92 -14.04
C ASP A 4 2.30 18.92 -15.14
N PRO A 5 2.14 19.36 -16.41
CA PRO A 5 1.81 18.49 -17.54
C PRO A 5 2.77 17.30 -17.70
N MET A 6 3.99 17.43 -17.17
CA MET A 6 5.04 16.42 -17.22
C MET A 6 5.02 15.45 -16.03
N HIS A 7 4.05 15.52 -15.10
CA HIS A 7 4.04 14.67 -13.90
C HIS A 7 4.19 13.17 -14.18
N LEU A 8 3.59 12.67 -15.27
CA LEU A 8 3.74 11.27 -15.71
C LEU A 8 5.19 10.93 -16.10
N GLN A 9 5.92 11.88 -16.67
CA GLN A 9 7.33 11.69 -17.02
C GLN A 9 8.21 11.65 -15.77
N TYR A 10 7.86 12.36 -14.69
CA TYR A 10 8.55 12.22 -13.40
C TYR A 10 8.41 10.81 -12.84
N PHE A 11 7.23 10.18 -12.93
CA PHE A 11 7.08 8.78 -12.51
C PHE A 11 7.95 7.81 -13.31
N MET A 12 8.03 8.01 -14.64
CA MET A 12 8.95 7.22 -15.47
C MET A 12 10.40 7.44 -15.07
N PHE A 13 10.81 8.68 -14.82
CA PHE A 13 12.15 8.99 -14.33
C PHE A 13 12.44 8.33 -12.97
N CYS A 14 11.53 8.42 -12.01
CA CYS A 14 11.64 7.74 -10.71
C CYS A 14 11.80 6.23 -10.88
N GLY A 15 11.04 5.61 -11.78
CA GLY A 15 11.18 4.19 -12.11
C GLY A 15 12.60 3.83 -12.56
N ARG A 16 13.20 4.64 -13.44
CA ARG A 16 14.59 4.47 -13.89
C ARG A 16 15.58 4.64 -12.74
N MET A 17 15.42 5.66 -11.91
CA MET A 17 16.31 5.93 -10.78
C MET A 17 16.29 4.80 -9.75
N ILE A 18 15.11 4.30 -9.40
CA ILE A 18 14.97 3.16 -8.46
C ILE A 18 15.58 1.89 -9.05
N ALA A 19 15.38 1.60 -10.34
CA ALA A 19 16.01 0.44 -10.98
C ALA A 19 17.55 0.55 -10.99
N MET A 20 18.10 1.73 -11.29
CA MET A 20 19.55 1.96 -11.26
C MET A 20 20.12 1.82 -9.84
N ALA A 21 19.42 2.37 -8.84
CA ALA A 21 19.80 2.24 -7.44
C ALA A 21 19.91 0.77 -7.02
N LEU A 22 18.91 -0.04 -7.35
CA LEU A 22 18.91 -1.48 -7.07
C LEU A 22 20.02 -2.22 -7.84
N MET A 23 20.24 -1.90 -9.11
CA MET A 23 21.29 -2.53 -9.93
C MET A 23 22.70 -2.25 -9.39
N HIS A 24 22.95 -1.03 -8.93
CA HIS A 24 24.25 -0.61 -8.39
C HIS A 24 24.37 -0.82 -6.88
N ARG A 25 23.33 -1.36 -6.22
CA ARG A 25 23.25 -1.54 -4.75
C ARG A 25 23.48 -0.24 -3.99
N VAL A 26 22.95 0.86 -4.53
CA VAL A 26 22.99 2.19 -3.90
C VAL A 26 21.69 2.39 -3.14
N GLN A 27 21.81 2.69 -1.85
CA GLN A 27 20.68 3.09 -1.02
C GLN A 27 20.29 4.52 -1.36
N VAL A 28 18.99 4.75 -1.57
CA VAL A 28 18.43 6.06 -1.94
C VAL A 28 17.57 6.66 -0.83
N ASN A 29 17.45 5.97 0.31
CA ASN A 29 16.70 6.44 1.49
C ASN A 29 15.24 6.81 1.13
N VAL A 30 14.59 5.95 0.34
CA VAL A 30 13.19 6.09 -0.07
C VAL A 30 12.43 4.85 0.39
N VAL A 31 11.24 5.08 0.94
CA VAL A 31 10.26 4.04 1.28
C VAL A 31 9.12 4.15 0.28
N LEU A 32 8.78 3.04 -0.37
CA LEU A 32 7.63 3.00 -1.28
C LEU A 32 6.41 2.55 -0.50
N SER A 33 5.24 3.12 -0.78
CA SER A 33 4.02 2.64 -0.13
C SER A 33 3.78 1.16 -0.50
N ARG A 34 3.44 0.34 0.48
CA ARG A 34 2.96 -1.04 0.34
C ARG A 34 1.90 -1.13 -0.75
N SER A 35 0.91 -0.23 -0.77
CA SER A 35 -0.12 -0.20 -1.81
C SER A 35 0.50 -0.01 -3.21
N PHE A 36 1.50 0.85 -3.36
CA PHE A 36 2.20 1.07 -4.63
C PHE A 36 3.00 -0.17 -5.08
N VAL A 37 3.72 -0.82 -4.16
CA VAL A 37 4.47 -2.05 -4.47
C VAL A 37 3.53 -3.20 -4.85
N LEU A 38 2.39 -3.35 -4.17
CA LEU A 38 1.38 -4.35 -4.54
C LEU A 38 0.84 -4.12 -5.95
N ASN A 39 0.56 -2.87 -6.33
CA ASN A 39 0.17 -2.53 -7.69
C ASN A 39 1.24 -2.89 -8.72
N LEU A 40 2.52 -2.63 -8.43
CA LEU A 40 3.65 -3.01 -9.30
C LEU A 40 3.78 -4.53 -9.47
N ALA A 41 3.49 -5.29 -8.41
CA ALA A 41 3.43 -6.76 -8.44
C ALA A 41 2.20 -7.31 -9.18
N GLY A 42 1.20 -6.46 -9.44
CA GLY A 42 -0.11 -6.85 -9.96
C GLY A 42 -0.95 -7.64 -8.94
N LYS A 43 -0.72 -7.40 -7.64
CA LYS A 43 -1.51 -7.95 -6.53
C LYS A 43 -2.66 -6.98 -6.19
N ARG A 44 -3.79 -7.51 -5.72
CA ARG A 44 -4.93 -6.69 -5.28
C ARG A 44 -4.59 -6.07 -3.92
N VAL A 45 -4.84 -4.77 -3.77
CA VAL A 45 -4.75 -4.06 -2.48
C VAL A 45 -6.01 -4.35 -1.67
N THR A 46 -5.84 -4.75 -0.41
CA THR A 46 -6.93 -5.01 0.52
C THR A 46 -7.03 -3.92 1.59
N LEU A 47 -8.12 -3.92 2.36
CA LEU A 47 -8.29 -2.98 3.48
C LEU A 47 -7.15 -3.10 4.52
N GLU A 48 -6.69 -4.31 4.81
CA GLU A 48 -5.60 -4.52 5.77
C GLU A 48 -4.26 -3.98 5.26
N ASP A 49 -4.04 -3.94 3.94
CA ASP A 49 -2.80 -3.42 3.36
C ASP A 49 -2.66 -1.89 3.54
N ILE A 50 -3.76 -1.17 3.76
CA ILE A 50 -3.74 0.29 3.91
C ILE A 50 -3.77 0.73 5.38
N LYS A 51 -3.85 -0.20 6.33
CA LYS A 51 -4.04 0.08 7.76
C LYS A 51 -2.97 1.02 8.32
N GLU A 52 -1.73 0.82 7.91
CA GLU A 52 -0.57 1.60 8.38
C GLU A 52 -0.35 2.87 7.55
N GLU A 53 -0.78 2.87 6.28
CA GLU A 53 -0.59 4.00 5.36
C GLU A 53 -1.66 5.09 5.53
N GLU A 54 -2.92 4.68 5.70
CA GLU A 54 -4.11 5.54 5.58
C GLU A 54 -5.11 5.19 6.70
N ARG A 55 -4.69 5.46 7.94
CA ARG A 55 -5.41 5.07 9.16
C ARG A 55 -6.85 5.60 9.21
N GLU A 56 -7.08 6.84 8.78
CA GLU A 56 -8.43 7.44 8.76
C GLU A 56 -9.38 6.68 7.81
N VAL A 57 -8.87 6.28 6.65
CA VAL A 57 -9.63 5.50 5.67
C VAL A 57 -9.90 4.10 6.21
N TYR A 58 -8.89 3.48 6.83
CA TYR A 58 -9.04 2.17 7.45
C TYR A 58 -10.11 2.20 8.55
N GLU A 59 -10.04 3.16 9.47
CA GLU A 59 -10.99 3.29 10.57
C GLU A 59 -12.41 3.56 10.08
N SER A 60 -12.59 4.45 9.09
CA SER A 60 -13.92 4.74 8.52
C SER A 60 -14.53 3.52 7.81
N CYS A 61 -13.73 2.79 7.01
CA CYS A 61 -14.18 1.54 6.38
C CYS A 61 -14.52 0.48 7.43
N LYS A 62 -13.70 0.34 8.46
CA LYS A 62 -13.93 -0.63 9.54
C LYS A 62 -15.20 -0.30 10.32
N GLN A 63 -15.44 0.97 10.65
CA GLN A 63 -16.68 1.44 11.26
C GLN A 63 -17.90 1.08 10.40
N LEU A 64 -17.83 1.28 9.08
CA LEU A 64 -18.91 0.91 8.17
C LEU A 64 -19.18 -0.61 8.15
N LEU A 65 -18.13 -1.43 8.22
CA LEU A 65 -18.22 -2.88 8.26
C LEU A 65 -18.76 -3.43 9.58
N GLU A 66 -18.47 -2.76 10.69
CA GLU A 66 -18.86 -3.17 12.05
C GLU A 66 -20.17 -2.53 12.53
N MET A 67 -20.68 -1.52 11.82
CA MET A 67 -21.92 -0.84 12.16
C MET A 67 -23.11 -1.81 12.19
N ASP A 68 -24.06 -1.53 13.08
CA ASP A 68 -25.27 -2.32 13.20
C ASP A 68 -26.08 -2.34 11.89
N ALA A 69 -26.64 -3.50 11.57
CA ALA A 69 -27.34 -3.71 10.30
C ALA A 69 -28.63 -2.88 10.21
N GLU A 70 -29.38 -2.74 11.30
CA GLU A 70 -30.63 -1.98 11.31
C GLU A 70 -30.35 -0.49 11.08
N CYS A 71 -29.27 0.04 11.69
CA CYS A 71 -28.82 1.42 11.49
C CYS A 71 -28.31 1.69 10.07
N LEU A 72 -27.68 0.72 9.42
CA LEU A 72 -27.20 0.88 8.05
C LEU A 72 -28.35 0.77 7.04
N ASP A 73 -29.31 -0.12 7.31
CA ASP A 73 -30.45 -0.40 6.43
C ASP A 73 -31.58 0.63 6.58
N SER A 74 -31.61 1.42 7.66
CA SER A 74 -32.53 2.55 7.82
C SER A 74 -32.33 3.65 6.76
N GLY A 75 -31.15 3.69 6.14
CA GLY A 75 -30.80 4.66 5.10
C GLY A 75 -30.36 6.03 5.63
N ASP A 76 -30.17 6.18 6.95
CA ASP A 76 -29.85 7.47 7.58
C ASP A 76 -28.49 8.04 7.15
N LEU A 77 -27.55 7.20 6.71
CA LEU A 77 -26.24 7.65 6.23
C LEU A 77 -26.26 8.19 4.80
N ALA A 78 -27.33 7.97 4.03
CA ALA A 78 -27.45 8.37 2.63
C ALA A 78 -26.22 8.02 1.75
N LEU A 79 -25.55 6.89 2.05
CA LEU A 79 -24.41 6.39 1.31
C LEU A 79 -24.85 5.65 0.04
N SER A 80 -24.23 5.96 -1.09
CA SER A 80 -24.39 5.25 -2.36
C SER A 80 -23.04 4.78 -2.89
N PHE A 81 -23.02 4.00 -3.97
CA PHE A 81 -21.77 3.55 -4.62
C PHE A 81 -21.12 4.67 -5.45
N VAL A 82 -21.05 5.87 -4.90
CA VAL A 82 -20.44 7.06 -5.47
C VAL A 82 -19.42 7.59 -4.49
N VAL A 83 -18.22 7.88 -4.98
CA VAL A 83 -17.17 8.51 -4.17
C VAL A 83 -16.83 9.87 -4.75
N GLU A 84 -16.72 10.85 -3.86
CA GLU A 84 -16.13 12.14 -4.16
C GLU A 84 -14.64 12.11 -3.84
N TYR A 85 -13.82 12.62 -4.76
CA TYR A 85 -12.40 12.72 -4.56
C TYR A 85 -11.87 14.01 -5.17
N GLU A 86 -10.80 14.51 -4.59
CA GLU A 86 -10.07 15.63 -5.16
C GLU A 86 -9.02 15.10 -6.13
N ASP A 87 -9.03 15.65 -7.34
CA ASP A 87 -8.07 15.38 -8.38
C ASP A 87 -7.59 16.70 -8.97
N MET A 88 -6.31 17.02 -8.73
CA MET A 88 -5.67 18.24 -9.22
C MET A 88 -6.41 19.52 -8.82
N GLY A 89 -6.83 19.61 -7.55
CA GLY A 89 -7.57 20.77 -7.01
C GLY A 89 -9.04 20.84 -7.43
N SER A 90 -9.52 19.87 -8.20
CA SER A 90 -10.91 19.78 -8.64
C SER A 90 -11.60 18.62 -7.94
N ARG A 91 -12.74 18.89 -7.30
CA ARG A 91 -13.61 17.84 -6.76
C ARG A 91 -14.30 17.12 -7.92
N LYS A 92 -14.16 15.80 -7.96
CA LYS A 92 -14.80 14.91 -8.93
C LYS A 92 -15.62 13.88 -8.17
N SER A 93 -16.70 13.41 -8.79
CA SER A 93 -17.47 12.28 -8.31
C SER A 93 -17.42 11.15 -9.34
N VAL A 94 -17.36 9.91 -8.86
CA VAL A 94 -17.32 8.73 -9.72
C VAL A 94 -18.14 7.61 -9.12
N GLU A 95 -18.85 6.90 -9.99
CA GLU A 95 -19.58 5.70 -9.62
C GLU A 95 -18.60 4.52 -9.51
N LEU A 96 -18.58 3.85 -8.36
CA LEU A 96 -17.71 2.70 -8.08
C LEU A 96 -18.11 1.46 -8.90
N CYS A 97 -19.38 1.36 -9.27
CA CYS A 97 -19.96 0.33 -10.11
C CYS A 97 -21.01 0.93 -11.06
N ASN A 98 -21.42 0.16 -12.08
CA ASN A 98 -22.40 0.63 -13.06
C ASN A 98 -23.75 0.94 -12.39
N GLY A 99 -24.21 2.19 -12.51
CA GLY A 99 -25.45 2.64 -11.88
C GLY A 99 -25.33 2.83 -10.37
N GLY A 100 -24.11 2.98 -9.85
CA GLY A 100 -23.83 3.06 -8.41
C GLY A 100 -24.55 4.20 -7.69
N LYS A 101 -24.93 5.27 -8.41
CA LYS A 101 -25.79 6.35 -7.88
C LYS A 101 -27.15 5.87 -7.37
N ASN A 102 -27.70 4.82 -7.98
CA ASN A 102 -29.02 4.29 -7.64
C ASN A 102 -28.93 3.12 -6.65
N ILE A 103 -27.73 2.77 -6.20
CA ILE A 103 -27.49 1.66 -5.28
C ILE A 103 -27.11 2.25 -3.92
N SER A 104 -28.01 2.14 -2.95
CA SER A 104 -27.73 2.49 -1.56
C SER A 104 -26.80 1.45 -0.93
N VAL A 105 -25.86 1.90 -0.11
CA VAL A 105 -25.07 1.02 0.74
C VAL A 105 -25.96 0.49 1.87
N ASN A 106 -25.90 -0.81 2.12
CA ASN A 106 -26.71 -1.55 3.10
C ASN A 106 -25.91 -2.72 3.68
N SER A 107 -26.45 -3.42 4.67
CA SER A 107 -25.79 -4.50 5.41
C SER A 107 -25.31 -5.64 4.52
N SER A 108 -26.04 -5.93 3.45
CA SER A 108 -25.71 -7.00 2.49
C SER A 108 -24.60 -6.63 1.51
N ASN A 109 -24.42 -5.34 1.20
CA ASN A 109 -23.50 -4.88 0.15
C ASN A 109 -22.33 -4.01 0.66
N ARG A 110 -22.27 -3.69 1.96
CA ARG A 110 -21.20 -2.88 2.57
C ARG A 110 -19.79 -3.40 2.31
N GLN A 111 -19.60 -4.72 2.28
CA GLN A 111 -18.30 -5.32 1.97
C GLN A 111 -17.88 -4.99 0.54
N LEU A 112 -18.81 -5.11 -0.42
CA LEU A 112 -18.54 -4.77 -1.82
C LEU A 112 -18.25 -3.28 -1.98
N PHE A 113 -18.96 -2.42 -1.25
CA PHE A 113 -18.70 -0.98 -1.26
C PHE A 113 -17.26 -0.68 -0.81
N VAL A 114 -16.83 -1.23 0.33
CA VAL A 114 -15.47 -1.04 0.86
C VAL A 114 -14.43 -1.58 -0.13
N ASP A 115 -14.63 -2.79 -0.65
CA ASP A 115 -13.74 -3.41 -1.63
C ASP A 115 -13.54 -2.53 -2.88
N LEU A 116 -14.63 -1.98 -3.43
CA LEU A 116 -14.56 -1.09 -4.59
C LEU A 116 -13.97 0.29 -4.27
N LEU A 117 -14.21 0.80 -3.06
CA LEU A 117 -13.63 2.05 -2.59
C LEU A 117 -12.10 1.94 -2.50
N ILE A 118 -11.59 0.85 -1.92
CA ILE A 118 -10.16 0.56 -1.82
C ILE A 118 -9.56 0.38 -3.22
N GLU A 119 -10.17 -0.43 -4.08
CA GLU A 119 -9.71 -0.62 -5.46
C GLU A 119 -9.68 0.71 -6.25
N HIS A 120 -10.70 1.55 -6.09
CA HIS A 120 -10.73 2.85 -6.75
C HIS A 120 -9.59 3.75 -6.25
N ARG A 121 -9.47 3.91 -4.93
CA ARG A 121 -8.55 4.86 -4.30
C ARG A 121 -7.08 4.47 -4.50
N PHE A 122 -6.74 3.20 -4.32
CA PHE A 122 -5.35 2.72 -4.27
C PHE A 122 -4.88 2.02 -5.54
N THR A 123 -5.76 1.69 -6.49
CA THR A 123 -5.38 1.03 -7.75
C THR A 123 -5.79 1.86 -8.95
N LYS A 124 -7.08 2.17 -9.14
CA LYS A 124 -7.57 2.83 -10.36
C LYS A 124 -7.00 4.24 -10.52
N ARG A 125 -7.02 5.04 -9.44
CA ARG A 125 -6.55 6.45 -9.45
C ARG A 125 -5.07 6.61 -9.79
N VAL A 126 -4.23 5.66 -9.38
CA VAL A 126 -2.77 5.71 -9.56
C VAL A 126 -2.28 4.85 -10.74
N SER A 127 -3.18 4.21 -11.47
CA SER A 127 -2.86 3.24 -12.52
C SER A 127 -1.92 3.79 -13.60
N ARG A 128 -2.09 5.06 -14.01
CA ARG A 128 -1.24 5.71 -15.02
C ARG A 128 0.17 5.96 -14.48
N GLN A 129 0.28 6.41 -13.23
CA GLN A 129 1.53 6.69 -12.55
C GLN A 129 2.32 5.39 -12.33
N VAL A 130 1.66 4.33 -11.84
CA VAL A 130 2.22 2.98 -11.68
C VAL A 130 2.72 2.44 -13.03
N MET A 131 1.94 2.62 -14.10
CA MET A 131 2.33 2.18 -15.44
C MET A 131 3.60 2.89 -15.94
N GLN A 132 3.70 4.21 -15.74
CA GLN A 132 4.87 5.00 -16.16
C GLN A 132 6.10 4.65 -15.32
N PHE A 133 5.94 4.49 -14.00
CA PHE A 133 7.01 4.01 -13.13
C PHE A 133 7.51 2.63 -13.56
N SER A 134 6.59 1.68 -13.80
CA SER A 134 6.92 0.33 -14.26
C SER A 134 7.59 0.33 -15.63
N HIS A 135 7.23 1.28 -16.51
CA HIS A 135 7.94 1.49 -17.78
C HIS A 135 9.38 1.93 -17.54
N GLY A 136 9.59 3.00 -16.77
CA GLY A 136 10.93 3.50 -16.46
C GLY A 136 11.81 2.46 -15.75
N PHE A 137 11.23 1.68 -14.84
CA PHE A 137 11.92 0.59 -14.16
C PHE A 137 12.39 -0.49 -15.14
N ARG A 138 11.56 -0.83 -16.14
CA ARG A 138 11.92 -1.77 -17.20
C ARG A 138 12.97 -1.25 -18.17
N ASP A 139 13.03 0.05 -18.42
CA ASP A 139 14.03 0.64 -19.33
C ASP A 139 15.47 0.33 -18.88
N ILE A 140 15.67 0.18 -17.57
CA ILE A 140 16.97 -0.09 -16.96
C ILE A 140 17.24 -1.60 -16.84
N LEU A 141 16.19 -2.40 -16.65
CA LEU A 141 16.31 -3.86 -16.59
C LEU A 141 16.40 -4.44 -18.01
N ASN A 142 17.55 -5.00 -18.36
CA ASN A 142 17.82 -5.65 -19.66
C ASN A 142 16.85 -6.79 -20.05
N ASN A 143 15.90 -7.18 -19.19
CA ASN A 143 14.89 -8.20 -19.49
C ASN A 143 13.48 -7.79 -18.98
N PRO A 144 12.54 -7.43 -19.87
CA PRO A 144 11.20 -6.96 -19.50
C PRO A 144 10.31 -8.04 -18.87
N LYS A 145 10.64 -9.34 -19.01
CA LYS A 145 9.90 -10.42 -18.34
C LYS A 145 10.21 -10.50 -16.84
N ASN A 146 11.30 -9.88 -16.38
CA ASN A 146 11.76 -9.98 -15.00
C ASN A 146 11.20 -8.91 -14.08
N SER A 147 10.65 -7.80 -14.58
CA SER A 147 10.24 -6.68 -13.70
C SER A 147 9.01 -7.02 -12.85
N LYS A 148 7.96 -7.59 -13.45
CA LYS A 148 6.77 -8.01 -12.70
C LYS A 148 7.11 -9.14 -11.72
N PHE A 149 7.92 -10.08 -12.16
CA PHE A 149 8.40 -11.18 -11.32
C PHE A 149 9.25 -10.66 -10.15
N PHE A 150 10.08 -9.63 -10.40
CA PHE A 150 10.85 -8.96 -9.36
C PHE A 150 9.93 -8.40 -8.27
N PHE A 151 8.92 -7.59 -8.62
CA PHE A 151 7.98 -7.05 -7.63
C PHE A 151 7.08 -8.11 -6.97
N GLN A 152 6.90 -9.27 -7.59
CA GLN A 152 6.18 -10.38 -6.96
C GLN A 152 6.98 -11.05 -5.85
N ILE A 153 8.31 -11.13 -6.01
CA ILE A 153 9.26 -11.71 -5.04
C ILE A 153 9.71 -10.69 -4.01
N ALA A 154 10.03 -9.47 -4.46
CA ALA A 154 10.37 -8.35 -3.61
C ALA A 154 9.08 -7.89 -2.93
N GLU A 155 8.67 -8.64 -1.90
CA GLU A 155 7.65 -8.20 -0.97
C GLU A 155 7.95 -6.76 -0.52
N PRO A 156 6.91 -5.96 -0.19
CA PRO A 156 7.08 -4.55 0.18
C PRO A 156 8.24 -4.30 1.14
N GLY A 157 8.33 -5.08 2.23
CA GLY A 157 9.39 -4.94 3.22
C GLY A 157 10.80 -5.24 2.70
N ILE A 158 10.96 -6.20 1.77
CA ILE A 158 12.26 -6.50 1.17
C ILE A 158 12.69 -5.35 0.26
N LEU A 159 11.77 -4.81 -0.53
CA LEU A 159 12.07 -3.70 -1.42
C LEU A 159 12.48 -2.45 -0.63
N ASP A 160 11.80 -2.16 0.47
CA ASP A 160 12.14 -1.06 1.37
C ASP A 160 13.53 -1.28 1.99
N GLN A 161 13.84 -2.49 2.47
CA GLN A 161 15.19 -2.82 2.97
C GLN A 161 16.28 -2.63 1.90
N MET A 162 16.00 -2.97 0.63
CA MET A 162 16.96 -2.78 -0.45
C MET A 162 17.20 -1.30 -0.80
N LEU A 163 16.18 -0.45 -0.66
CA LEU A 163 16.23 0.97 -1.05
C LEU A 163 16.63 1.90 0.09
N HIS A 164 16.15 1.64 1.29
CA HIS A 164 16.43 2.39 2.51
C HIS A 164 17.70 1.90 3.20
N GLY A 165 18.08 0.63 2.96
CA GLY A 165 18.99 -0.11 3.83
C GLY A 165 18.21 -0.79 4.95
N GLY A 166 18.77 -1.85 5.52
CA GLY A 166 18.25 -2.37 6.78
C GLY A 166 18.33 -1.27 7.84
N ASP A 167 17.33 -1.19 8.72
CA ASP A 167 17.52 -0.50 9.99
C ASP A 167 18.84 -1.00 10.57
N ARG A 168 19.73 -0.04 10.84
CA ARG A 168 21.06 -0.12 11.49
C ARG A 168 21.48 -1.53 11.91
N ASP A 169 22.73 -1.92 11.61
CA ASP A 169 23.36 -3.13 12.15
C ASP A 169 22.82 -3.44 13.55
N ILE A 170 21.97 -4.48 13.65
CA ILE A 170 21.29 -4.80 14.91
C ILE A 170 22.38 -5.25 15.86
N SER A 171 22.67 -4.43 16.86
CA SER A 171 23.54 -4.84 17.96
C SER A 171 22.81 -5.92 18.75
N VAL A 172 23.24 -7.17 18.58
CA VAL A 172 22.70 -8.31 19.34
C VAL A 172 22.90 -8.08 20.84
N ASP A 173 24.00 -7.43 21.22
CA ASP A 173 24.27 -7.04 22.60
C ASP A 173 23.25 -6.03 23.13
N GLU A 174 22.95 -4.97 22.37
CA GLU A 174 21.96 -3.96 22.76
C GLU A 174 20.54 -4.55 22.81
N TRP A 175 20.20 -5.43 21.87
CA TRP A 175 18.91 -6.12 21.84
C TRP A 175 18.75 -7.05 23.05
N LYS A 176 19.81 -7.79 23.41
CA LYS A 176 19.81 -8.64 24.58
C LYS A 176 19.67 -7.83 25.88
N GLU A 177 20.37 -6.69 25.99
CA GLU A 177 20.30 -5.79 27.16
C GLU A 177 18.90 -5.18 27.38
N HIS A 178 18.08 -5.05 26.33
CA HIS A 178 16.74 -4.44 26.40
C HIS A 178 15.59 -5.44 26.22
N THR A 179 15.83 -6.74 26.43
CA THR A 179 14.80 -7.78 26.32
C THR A 179 14.34 -8.25 27.70
N ASP A 180 13.05 -8.08 28.00
CA ASP A 180 12.42 -8.60 29.22
C ASP A 180 11.92 -10.04 29.03
N TYR A 181 12.23 -10.93 29.98
CA TYR A 181 11.82 -12.34 29.95
C TYR A 181 10.65 -12.61 30.89
N ASN A 182 9.49 -12.97 30.33
CA ASN A 182 8.32 -13.36 31.12
C ASN A 182 8.28 -14.88 31.32
N GLY A 183 8.57 -15.32 32.55
CA GLY A 183 8.57 -16.75 32.93
C GLY A 183 9.83 -17.53 32.54
N TYR A 184 10.86 -16.83 32.06
CA TYR A 184 12.18 -17.37 31.74
C TYR A 184 13.28 -16.54 32.40
N LEU A 185 14.44 -17.15 32.62
CA LEU A 185 15.67 -16.49 33.05
C LEU A 185 16.65 -16.41 31.87
N GLU A 186 17.51 -15.40 31.85
CA GLU A 186 18.57 -15.25 30.84
C GLU A 186 19.49 -16.48 30.72
N SER A 187 19.63 -17.22 31.83
CA SER A 187 20.43 -18.44 31.92
C SER A 187 19.74 -19.69 31.38
N ASP A 188 18.44 -19.63 31.10
CA ASP A 188 17.69 -20.79 30.65
C ASP A 188 18.20 -21.25 29.27
N CYS A 189 18.27 -22.56 29.07
CA CYS A 189 18.84 -23.13 27.85
C CYS A 189 18.12 -22.64 26.58
N GLN A 190 16.80 -22.39 26.65
CA GLN A 190 16.03 -21.86 25.55
C GLN A 190 16.44 -20.41 25.19
N ILE A 191 16.74 -19.58 26.20
CA ILE A 191 17.16 -18.19 26.00
C ILE A 191 18.60 -18.14 25.48
N VAL A 192 19.48 -19.00 26.00
CA VAL A 192 20.84 -19.13 25.49
C VAL A 192 20.84 -19.59 24.03
N TRP A 193 19.99 -20.55 23.66
CA TRP A 193 19.86 -20.98 22.26
C TRP A 193 19.23 -19.92 21.35
N PHE A 194 18.34 -19.08 21.86
CA PHE A 194 17.72 -18.01 21.07
C PHE A 194 18.74 -16.93 20.64
N TRP A 195 19.74 -16.65 21.48
CA TRP A 195 20.77 -15.65 21.22
C TRP A 195 22.08 -16.21 20.61
N GLN A 196 22.16 -17.53 20.38
CA GLN A 196 23.25 -18.19 19.67
C GLN A 196 23.02 -18.19 18.17
#